data_AF-A0A831U6N7-F1
#
_entry.id   AF-A0A831U6N7-F1
#
_cell.length_a   1.000
_cell.length_b   1.000
_cell.length_c   1.000
_cell.angle_alpha   90.00
_cell.angle_beta   90.00
_cell.angle_gamma   90.00
#
_symmetry.space_group_name_H-M   'P 1'
#
loop_
_entity.id
_entity.type
_entity.pdbx_description
1 polymer ?
#
loop_
_entity_poly.entity_id
_entity_poly.type
_entity_poly.pdbx_seq_one_letter_code
_entity_poly.pdbx_strand_id
1 'polypeptide(L)'
;GVFHVTSPAARIMLKQKEGRIITITSVVGLMGNPGQANYAAAKAGLVGFTKALARELGSRNITVNAVAPGYIQTSMTESLTEEQRQRLLATLAIPRLGTPEDVAAGRVKTVPIGKVNMPVRSFIVDPDGSYPLIAGLPAKIRGIAFSGHGRVVRVEVSTDDGQTWRRATLGADYGPYSFRTYEFTWRPERPGTYVLAVRATDEKGNVQPDSGVWNPSGYLWNKIERQEVVVLAAK
;
A
#
# COMPACT_ATOMS: atom_id res chain seq x y z
N GLY A 1 20.86 19.74 -11.12
CA GLY A 1 19.75 18.94 -10.57
C GLY A 1 19.20 17.97 -11.61
N VAL A 2 18.38 16.99 -11.21
CA VAL A 2 17.91 15.89 -12.10
C VAL A 2 17.27 16.39 -13.40
N PHE A 3 16.48 17.48 -13.34
CA PHE A 3 15.79 18.06 -14.48
C PHE A 3 16.77 18.53 -15.57
N HIS A 4 17.86 19.21 -15.19
CA HIS A 4 18.83 19.75 -16.14
C HIS A 4 19.61 18.68 -16.90
N VAL A 5 19.78 17.49 -16.32
CA VAL A 5 20.41 16.35 -17.00
C VAL A 5 19.38 15.62 -17.87
N THR A 6 18.19 15.40 -17.32
CA THR A 6 17.17 14.57 -17.95
C THR A 6 16.48 15.26 -19.12
N SER A 7 16.27 16.58 -19.05
CA SER A 7 15.61 17.35 -20.11
C SER A 7 16.33 17.28 -21.47
N PRO A 8 17.65 17.57 -21.58
CA PRO A 8 18.36 17.40 -22.85
C PRO A 8 18.49 15.93 -23.27
N ALA A 9 18.71 14.99 -22.35
CA ALA A 9 18.78 13.56 -22.66
C ALA A 9 17.46 13.02 -23.24
N ALA A 10 16.32 13.43 -22.65
CA ALA A 10 14.99 13.05 -23.12
C ALA A 10 14.74 13.54 -24.56
N ARG A 11 15.23 14.73 -24.94
CA ARG A 11 15.12 15.23 -26.33
C ARG A 11 15.85 14.33 -27.33
N ILE A 12 17.00 13.78 -26.95
CA ILE A 12 17.75 12.84 -27.81
C ILE A 12 16.99 11.51 -27.92
N MET A 13 16.56 10.95 -26.78
CA MET A 13 15.79 9.70 -26.74
C MET A 13 14.47 9.80 -27.52
N LEU A 14 13.79 10.95 -27.47
CA LEU A 14 12.57 11.22 -28.25
C LEU A 14 12.81 11.17 -29.76
N LYS A 15 13.98 11.66 -30.25
CA LYS A 15 14.36 11.54 -31.66
C LYS A 15 14.67 10.09 -32.03
N GLN A 16 15.29 9.34 -31.12
CA GLN A 16 15.62 7.93 -31.30
C GLN A 16 14.41 6.98 -31.15
N LYS A 17 13.32 7.45 -30.52
CA LYS A 17 12.12 6.66 -30.16
C LYS A 17 12.44 5.45 -29.28
N GLU A 18 13.49 5.56 -28.49
CA GLU A 18 13.90 4.56 -27.51
C GLU A 18 14.74 5.23 -26.42
N GLY A 19 14.67 4.72 -25.20
CA GLY A 19 15.53 5.20 -24.12
C GLY A 19 15.20 4.61 -22.76
N ARG A 20 16.16 4.69 -21.84
CA ARG A 20 16.00 4.29 -20.45
C ARG A 20 16.57 5.39 -19.56
N ILE A 21 15.74 5.86 -18.63
CA ILE A 21 16.11 6.87 -17.64
C ILE A 21 15.95 6.24 -16.26
N ILE A 22 17.03 6.20 -15.49
CA ILE A 22 17.02 5.69 -14.12
C ILE A 22 17.44 6.82 -13.19
N THR A 23 16.53 7.24 -12.32
CA THR A 23 16.84 8.21 -11.26
C THR A 23 17.20 7.46 -9.98
N ILE A 24 18.14 8.01 -9.21
CA ILE A 24 18.54 7.43 -7.92
C ILE A 24 17.91 8.27 -6.80
N THR A 25 16.82 7.75 -6.22
CA THR A 25 16.23 8.31 -5.00
C THR A 25 16.96 7.75 -3.76
N SER A 26 16.26 7.55 -2.65
CA SER A 26 16.75 6.95 -1.41
C SER A 26 15.55 6.47 -0.59
N VAL A 27 15.73 5.47 0.27
CA VAL A 27 14.75 5.16 1.32
C VAL A 27 14.39 6.38 2.15
N VAL A 28 15.35 7.29 2.40
CA VAL A 28 15.13 8.55 3.14
C VAL A 28 14.15 9.49 2.39
N GLY A 29 14.10 9.42 1.06
CA GLY A 29 13.11 10.16 0.27
C GLY A 29 11.69 9.58 0.36
N LEU A 30 11.53 8.38 0.95
CA LEU A 30 10.24 7.72 1.11
C LEU A 30 9.74 7.78 2.56
N MET A 31 10.63 7.60 3.54
CA MET A 31 10.28 7.56 4.97
C MET A 31 10.68 8.82 5.75
N GLY A 32 11.53 9.68 5.17
CA GLY A 32 12.19 10.75 5.91
C GLY A 32 13.32 10.23 6.81
N ASN A 33 14.18 11.12 7.30
CA ASN A 33 15.15 10.79 8.34
C ASN A 33 15.44 12.05 9.16
N PRO A 34 15.31 12.02 10.51
CA PRO A 34 15.63 13.16 11.35
C PRO A 34 17.02 13.75 11.02
N GLY A 35 17.12 15.07 10.96
CA GLY A 35 18.34 15.78 10.57
C GLY A 35 18.62 15.83 9.06
N GLN A 36 17.77 15.23 8.22
CA GLN A 36 17.96 15.19 6.76
C GLN A 36 16.75 15.74 5.97
N ALA A 37 16.05 16.76 6.48
CA ALA A 37 14.84 17.30 5.86
C ALA A 37 15.06 17.78 4.40
N ASN A 38 16.19 18.45 4.14
CA ASN A 38 16.59 18.90 2.81
C ASN A 38 16.83 17.72 1.84
N TYR A 39 17.53 16.68 2.29
CA TYR A 39 17.82 15.49 1.51
C TYR A 39 16.55 14.66 1.27
N ALA A 40 15.72 14.47 2.30
CA ALA A 40 14.43 13.81 2.21
C ALA A 40 13.52 14.51 1.19
N ALA A 41 13.40 15.84 1.26
CA ALA A 41 12.62 16.62 0.30
C ALA A 41 13.16 16.46 -1.14
N ALA A 42 14.48 16.57 -1.33
CA ALA A 42 15.10 16.42 -2.66
C ALA A 42 14.88 15.02 -3.24
N LYS A 43 15.05 13.96 -2.43
CA LYS A 43 14.89 12.56 -2.86
C LYS A 43 13.43 12.18 -3.05
N ALA A 44 12.51 12.71 -2.23
CA ALA A 44 11.08 12.59 -2.44
C ALA A 44 10.64 13.28 -3.75
N GLY A 45 11.21 14.44 -4.07
CA GLY A 45 10.97 15.14 -5.33
C GLY A 45 11.30 14.29 -6.58
N LEU A 46 12.33 13.44 -6.49
CA LEU A 46 12.69 12.52 -7.58
C LEU A 46 11.61 11.49 -7.87
N VAL A 47 10.80 11.11 -6.87
CA VAL A 47 9.68 10.19 -7.04
C VAL A 47 8.59 10.83 -7.91
N GLY A 48 8.19 12.06 -7.59
CA GLY A 48 7.22 12.81 -8.38
C GLY A 48 7.73 13.09 -9.80
N PHE A 49 9.00 13.51 -9.91
CA PHE A 49 9.67 13.75 -11.18
C PHE A 49 9.67 12.49 -12.09
N THR A 50 10.04 11.33 -11.54
CA THR A 50 10.07 10.06 -12.27
C THR A 50 8.67 9.65 -12.74
N LYS A 51 7.65 9.80 -11.88
CA LYS A 51 6.25 9.53 -12.20
C LYS A 51 5.76 10.36 -13.39
N ALA A 52 6.01 11.67 -13.35
CA ALA A 52 5.60 12.59 -14.39
C ALA A 52 6.25 12.21 -15.72
N LEU A 53 7.58 12.07 -15.72
CA LEU A 53 8.33 11.82 -16.94
C LEU A 53 8.05 10.44 -17.56
N ALA A 54 7.81 9.41 -16.73
CA ALA A 54 7.38 8.10 -17.23
C ALA A 54 6.07 8.18 -18.03
N ARG A 55 5.12 9.02 -17.58
CA ARG A 55 3.83 9.23 -18.26
C ARG A 55 3.99 10.04 -19.54
N GLU A 56 4.88 11.03 -19.54
CA GLU A 56 5.16 11.86 -20.72
C GLU A 56 5.85 11.07 -21.85
N LEU A 57 6.82 10.22 -21.51
CA LEU A 57 7.71 9.59 -22.49
C LEU A 57 7.36 8.14 -22.83
N GLY A 58 6.53 7.48 -22.00
CA GLY A 58 6.23 6.05 -22.14
C GLY A 58 5.65 5.65 -23.51
N SER A 59 4.80 6.51 -24.10
CA SER A 59 4.22 6.29 -25.43
C SER A 59 5.25 6.26 -26.56
N ARG A 60 6.48 6.69 -26.30
CA ARG A 60 7.61 6.74 -27.25
C ARG A 60 8.69 5.70 -26.93
N ASN A 61 8.32 4.61 -26.25
CA ASN A 61 9.22 3.50 -25.87
C ASN A 61 10.42 3.94 -25.00
N ILE A 62 10.23 5.01 -24.21
CA ILE A 62 11.21 5.49 -23.25
C ILE A 62 10.69 5.20 -21.84
N THR A 63 11.42 4.38 -21.09
CA THR A 63 11.01 4.04 -19.71
C THR A 63 11.76 4.91 -18.71
N VAL A 64 11.06 5.38 -17.68
CA VAL A 64 11.66 6.16 -16.59
C VAL A 64 11.34 5.46 -15.27
N ASN A 65 12.38 5.09 -14.52
CA ASN A 65 12.24 4.39 -13.24
C ASN A 65 13.12 5.06 -12.16
N ALA A 66 12.75 4.85 -10.90
CA ALA A 66 13.53 5.30 -9.75
C ALA A 66 14.03 4.09 -8.96
N VAL A 67 15.30 4.11 -8.58
CA VAL A 67 15.88 3.17 -7.62
C VAL A 67 16.02 3.88 -6.28
N ALA A 68 15.54 3.26 -5.21
CA ALA A 68 15.59 3.79 -3.84
C ALA A 68 16.52 2.92 -2.99
N PRO A 69 17.85 3.15 -3.01
CA PRO A 69 18.75 2.38 -2.17
C PRO A 69 18.46 2.61 -0.68
N GLY A 70 18.62 1.54 0.09
CA GLY A 70 18.79 1.60 1.54
C GLY A 70 20.17 2.11 1.91
N TYR A 71 20.67 1.70 3.06
CA TYR A 71 22.03 2.03 3.47
C TYR A 71 23.02 1.12 2.74
N ILE A 72 23.91 1.74 1.96
CA ILE A 72 24.91 1.05 1.13
C ILE A 72 26.30 1.32 1.68
N GLN A 73 27.11 0.28 1.79
CA GLN A 73 28.51 0.38 2.16
C GLN A 73 29.25 1.22 1.11
N THR A 74 29.67 2.39 1.55
CA THR A 74 30.42 3.39 0.80
C THR A 74 31.37 4.10 1.77
N SER A 75 32.33 4.86 1.24
CA SER A 75 33.24 5.66 2.07
C SER A 75 32.50 6.62 3.01
N MET A 76 31.26 7.01 2.68
CA MET A 76 30.40 7.85 3.53
C MET A 76 29.76 7.10 4.71
N THR A 77 29.54 5.79 4.59
CA THR A 77 29.03 4.96 5.70
C THR A 77 30.15 4.39 6.56
N GLU A 78 31.39 4.42 6.08
CA GLU A 78 32.58 4.03 6.85
C GLU A 78 32.94 5.05 7.93
N SER A 79 32.49 6.30 7.79
CA SER A 79 32.65 7.35 8.81
C SER A 79 31.63 7.29 9.94
N LEU A 80 30.73 6.30 9.95
CA LEU A 80 29.82 6.08 11.08
C LEU A 80 30.60 5.53 12.27
N THR A 81 30.31 6.01 13.48
CA THR A 81 30.85 5.38 14.69
C THR A 81 30.29 3.98 14.84
N GLU A 82 30.96 3.11 15.60
CA GLU A 82 30.49 1.74 15.81
C GLU A 82 29.09 1.73 16.45
N GLU A 83 28.80 2.64 17.37
CA GLU A 83 27.47 2.78 17.98
C GLU A 83 26.40 3.19 16.97
N GLN A 84 26.72 4.12 16.06
CA GLN A 84 25.81 4.54 15.00
C GLN A 84 25.56 3.42 14.01
N ARG A 85 26.60 2.66 13.68
CA ARG A 85 26.52 1.49 12.80
C ARG A 85 25.66 0.40 13.42
N GLN A 86 25.86 0.07 14.69
CA GLN A 86 25.06 -0.95 15.40
C GLN A 86 23.58 -0.53 15.49
N ARG A 87 23.30 0.73 15.82
CA ARG A 87 21.92 1.27 15.81
C ARG A 87 21.29 1.16 14.44
N LEU A 88 22.04 1.49 13.39
CA LEU A 88 21.58 1.40 12.02
C LEU A 88 21.25 -0.06 11.64
N LEU A 89 22.17 -1.00 11.89
CA LEU A 89 21.98 -2.42 11.59
C LEU A 89 20.77 -3.01 12.33
N ALA A 90 20.51 -2.57 13.56
CA ALA A 90 19.34 -2.99 14.34
C ALA A 90 18.00 -2.55 13.70
N THR A 91 18.00 -1.53 12.85
CA THR A 91 16.79 -1.13 12.09
C THR A 91 16.57 -1.95 10.81
N LEU A 92 17.57 -2.73 10.38
CA LEU A 92 17.51 -3.49 9.14
C LEU A 92 17.00 -4.92 9.40
N ALA A 93 16.02 -5.36 8.62
CA ALA A 93 15.48 -6.72 8.70
C ALA A 93 16.52 -7.81 8.37
N ILE A 94 17.51 -7.47 7.54
CA ILE A 94 18.73 -8.26 7.34
C ILE A 94 19.85 -7.37 7.89
N PRO A 95 20.57 -7.78 8.95
CA PRO A 95 21.51 -6.91 9.67
C PRO A 95 22.83 -6.75 8.91
N ARG A 96 22.77 -6.29 7.67
CA ARG A 96 23.92 -5.94 6.83
C ARG A 96 23.60 -4.71 5.99
N LEU A 97 24.63 -3.93 5.66
CA LEU A 97 24.52 -2.91 4.62
C LEU A 97 24.44 -3.58 3.23
N GLY A 98 23.77 -2.91 2.29
CA GLY A 98 23.87 -3.29 0.89
C GLY A 98 25.25 -2.93 0.34
N THR A 99 25.68 -3.55 -0.76
CA THR A 99 26.89 -3.17 -1.49
C THR A 99 26.54 -2.38 -2.76
N PRO A 100 27.45 -1.59 -3.33
CA PRO A 100 27.26 -1.00 -4.66
C PRO A 100 26.90 -2.06 -5.72
N GLU A 101 27.50 -3.24 -5.61
CA GLU A 101 27.24 -4.40 -6.47
C GLU A 101 25.80 -4.92 -6.31
N ASP A 102 25.24 -4.91 -5.09
CA ASP A 102 23.83 -5.26 -4.86
C ASP A 102 22.88 -4.32 -5.61
N VAL A 103 23.21 -3.02 -5.64
CA VAL A 103 22.44 -2.00 -6.37
C VAL A 103 22.59 -2.18 -7.88
N ALA A 104 23.83 -2.36 -8.35
CA ALA A 104 24.15 -2.50 -9.78
C ALA A 104 23.56 -3.79 -10.39
N ALA A 105 23.59 -4.89 -9.66
CA ALA A 105 23.04 -6.17 -10.10
C ALA A 105 21.50 -6.22 -10.10
N GLY A 106 20.82 -5.14 -9.66
CA GLY A 106 19.36 -5.12 -9.53
C GLY A 106 18.81 -6.09 -8.48
N ARG A 107 19.68 -6.60 -7.59
CA ARG A 107 19.28 -7.49 -6.48
C ARG A 107 18.53 -6.75 -5.39
N VAL A 108 18.64 -5.42 -5.36
CA VAL A 108 17.76 -4.55 -4.59
C VAL A 108 16.40 -4.48 -5.28
N LYS A 109 15.35 -4.94 -4.59
CA LYS A 109 13.98 -4.97 -5.09
C LYS A 109 13.54 -3.56 -5.55
N THR A 110 13.50 -3.35 -6.86
CA THR A 110 12.91 -2.16 -7.46
C THR A 110 11.39 -2.28 -7.43
N VAL A 111 10.69 -1.27 -6.92
CA VAL A 111 9.22 -1.22 -6.98
C VAL A 111 8.83 -0.23 -8.06
N PRO A 112 8.34 -0.68 -9.23
CA PRO A 112 7.86 0.22 -10.26
C PRO A 112 6.64 0.95 -9.72
N ILE A 113 6.69 2.26 -9.79
CA ILE A 113 5.70 3.15 -9.20
C ILE A 113 4.34 3.12 -9.92
N GLY A 114 4.27 2.40 -11.05
CA GLY A 114 3.04 2.06 -11.79
C GLY A 114 2.67 0.57 -11.80
N LYS A 115 3.39 -0.31 -11.07
CA LYS A 115 3.07 -1.75 -10.96
C LYS A 115 2.70 -2.18 -9.53
N VAL A 116 2.35 -1.24 -8.66
CA VAL A 116 1.74 -1.58 -7.39
C VAL A 116 0.23 -1.55 -7.58
N ASN A 117 -0.33 -2.66 -8.07
CA ASN A 117 -1.78 -2.82 -8.10
C ASN A 117 -2.29 -2.75 -6.66
N MET A 118 -3.29 -1.90 -6.41
CA MET A 118 -3.88 -1.84 -5.08
C MET A 118 -4.34 -3.24 -4.68
N PRO A 119 -3.91 -3.77 -3.52
CA PRO A 119 -4.44 -5.03 -3.04
C PRO A 119 -5.95 -4.89 -2.80
N VAL A 120 -6.66 -6.01 -2.85
CA VAL A 120 -8.08 -6.04 -2.51
C VAL A 120 -8.30 -5.51 -1.09
N ARG A 121 -9.32 -4.66 -0.90
CA ARG A 121 -9.72 -4.09 0.38
C ARG A 121 -11.24 -4.04 0.50
N SER A 122 -11.73 -4.09 1.72
CA SER A 122 -13.12 -3.78 2.10
C SER A 122 -13.17 -3.09 3.44
N PHE A 123 -14.18 -2.24 3.60
CA PHE A 123 -14.42 -1.41 4.78
C PHE A 123 -15.86 -1.57 5.26
N ILE A 124 -16.08 -1.46 6.56
CA ILE A 124 -17.42 -1.29 7.14
C ILE A 124 -17.65 0.21 7.24
N VAL A 125 -18.71 0.69 6.59
CA VAL A 125 -19.11 2.11 6.64
C VAL A 125 -20.20 2.30 7.70
N ASP A 126 -21.07 1.31 7.84
CA ASP A 126 -22.17 1.31 8.80
C ASP A 126 -22.41 -0.13 9.27
N PRO A 127 -22.50 -0.40 10.57
CA PRO A 127 -22.32 0.53 11.68
C PRO A 127 -20.85 0.94 11.86
N ASP A 128 -20.60 2.17 12.29
CA ASP A 128 -19.26 2.72 12.60
C ASP A 128 -18.86 2.56 14.09
N GLY A 129 -19.73 1.93 14.88
CA GLY A 129 -19.54 1.73 16.32
C GLY A 129 -19.91 2.94 17.20
N SER A 130 -20.28 4.08 16.62
CA SER A 130 -20.65 5.28 17.38
C SER A 130 -22.03 5.18 18.04
N TYR A 131 -22.94 4.41 17.43
CA TYR A 131 -24.29 4.16 17.94
C TYR A 131 -24.49 2.69 18.30
N PRO A 132 -25.13 2.40 19.44
CA PRO A 132 -25.41 1.02 19.81
C PRO A 132 -26.48 0.39 18.91
N LEU A 133 -26.30 -0.90 18.64
CA LEU A 133 -27.32 -1.75 18.03
C LEU A 133 -28.24 -2.32 19.12
N ILE A 134 -29.37 -2.88 18.73
CA ILE A 134 -30.34 -3.47 19.66
C ILE A 134 -30.48 -4.97 19.39
N ALA A 135 -30.35 -5.79 20.43
CA ALA A 135 -30.56 -7.22 20.37
C ALA A 135 -31.97 -7.55 19.88
N GLY A 136 -32.09 -8.53 18.98
CA GLY A 136 -33.34 -8.95 18.34
C GLY A 136 -33.77 -8.09 17.14
N LEU A 137 -33.23 -6.88 16.96
CA LEU A 137 -33.53 -6.05 15.79
C LEU A 137 -32.55 -6.33 14.64
N PRO A 138 -33.02 -6.33 13.37
CA PRO A 138 -32.13 -6.47 12.22
C PRO A 138 -31.26 -5.22 12.08
N ALA A 139 -29.94 -5.42 12.04
CA ALA A 139 -28.93 -4.43 11.74
C ALA A 139 -28.37 -4.67 10.33
N LYS A 140 -28.24 -3.59 9.55
CA LYS A 140 -27.59 -3.64 8.24
C LYS A 140 -26.12 -3.29 8.40
N ILE A 141 -25.25 -4.20 7.94
CA ILE A 141 -23.82 -3.98 7.81
C ILE A 141 -23.57 -3.62 6.34
N ARG A 142 -23.10 -2.40 6.10
CA ARG A 142 -22.91 -1.83 4.76
C ARG A 142 -21.49 -1.32 4.62
N GLY A 143 -20.98 -1.39 3.40
CA GLY A 143 -19.68 -0.85 3.13
C GLY A 143 -19.28 -0.89 1.67
N ILE A 144 -17.99 -0.72 1.45
CA ILE A 144 -17.37 -0.70 0.14
C ILE A 144 -16.19 -1.67 0.08
N ALA A 145 -15.95 -2.19 -1.12
CA ALA A 145 -14.78 -3.00 -1.43
C ALA A 145 -14.19 -2.59 -2.78
N PHE A 146 -12.89 -2.78 -2.96
CA PHE A 146 -12.21 -2.51 -4.23
C PHE A 146 -10.95 -3.34 -4.39
N SER A 147 -10.47 -3.50 -5.62
CA SER A 147 -9.17 -4.09 -5.92
C SER A 147 -8.54 -3.40 -7.13
N GLY A 148 -7.22 -3.23 -7.09
CA GLY A 148 -6.43 -2.83 -8.25
C GLY A 148 -6.12 -4.01 -9.18
N HIS A 149 -6.55 -5.23 -8.83
CA HIS A 149 -6.31 -6.44 -9.61
C HIS A 149 -7.50 -6.84 -10.49
N GLY A 150 -8.67 -6.22 -10.32
CA GLY A 150 -9.89 -6.52 -11.07
C GLY A 150 -11.15 -6.35 -10.21
N ARG A 151 -12.27 -6.90 -10.70
CA ARG A 151 -13.57 -6.83 -10.00
C ARG A 151 -13.53 -7.49 -8.64
N VAL A 152 -14.20 -6.90 -7.66
CA VAL A 152 -14.59 -7.60 -6.43
C VAL A 152 -15.74 -8.53 -6.74
N VAL A 153 -15.55 -9.83 -6.51
CA VAL A 153 -16.55 -10.88 -6.82
C VAL A 153 -17.22 -11.43 -5.56
N ARG A 154 -16.65 -11.16 -4.39
CA ARG A 154 -17.21 -11.62 -3.11
C ARG A 154 -16.80 -10.69 -1.98
N VAL A 155 -17.75 -10.42 -1.09
CA VAL A 155 -17.49 -9.82 0.22
C VAL A 155 -18.10 -10.74 1.28
N GLU A 156 -17.37 -10.98 2.35
CA GLU A 156 -17.79 -11.80 3.48
C GLU A 156 -17.69 -11.00 4.77
N VAL A 157 -18.70 -11.16 5.62
CA VAL A 157 -18.81 -10.50 6.92
C VAL A 157 -18.79 -11.56 8.00
N SER A 158 -18.01 -11.30 9.04
CA SER A 158 -18.01 -12.02 10.31
C SER A 158 -18.62 -11.14 11.40
N THR A 159 -19.34 -11.77 12.32
CA THR A 159 -19.94 -11.13 13.49
C THR A 159 -19.36 -11.69 14.79
N ASP A 160 -18.25 -12.43 14.70
CA ASP A 160 -17.60 -13.21 15.77
C ASP A 160 -16.07 -13.17 15.66
N ASP A 161 -15.54 -12.00 15.27
CA ASP A 161 -14.11 -11.70 15.14
C ASP A 161 -13.34 -12.63 14.16
N GLY A 162 -13.97 -13.01 13.06
CA GLY A 162 -13.36 -13.81 12.00
C GLY A 162 -13.43 -15.31 12.20
N GLN A 163 -14.14 -15.80 13.23
CA GLN A 163 -14.35 -17.24 13.43
C GLN A 163 -15.28 -17.84 12.37
N THR A 164 -16.39 -17.18 12.06
CA THR A 164 -17.32 -17.57 11.00
C THR A 164 -17.52 -16.46 9.97
N TRP A 165 -17.72 -16.85 8.71
CA TRP A 165 -17.84 -15.92 7.57
C TRP A 165 -19.11 -16.20 6.79
N ARG A 166 -19.86 -15.15 6.49
CA ARG A 166 -21.10 -15.21 5.69
C ARG A 166 -21.03 -14.23 4.53
N ARG A 167 -21.55 -14.62 3.38
CA ARG A 167 -21.53 -13.76 2.18
C ARG A 167 -22.48 -12.58 2.34
N ALA A 168 -21.97 -11.40 1.98
CA ALA A 168 -22.77 -10.20 1.78
C ALA A 168 -23.36 -10.16 0.37
N THR A 169 -24.44 -9.41 0.20
CA THR A 169 -25.01 -9.08 -1.11
C THR A 169 -24.22 -7.91 -1.70
N LEU A 170 -23.67 -8.09 -2.90
CA LEU A 170 -22.98 -7.01 -3.61
C LEU A 170 -23.99 -6.08 -4.30
N GLY A 171 -23.71 -4.78 -4.29
CA GLY A 171 -24.48 -3.79 -5.03
C GLY A 171 -24.20 -3.81 -6.54
N ALA A 172 -24.57 -2.73 -7.22
CA ALA A 172 -24.36 -2.58 -8.66
C ALA A 172 -22.87 -2.63 -9.05
N ASP A 173 -22.60 -3.17 -10.25
CA ASP A 173 -21.26 -3.18 -10.83
C ASP A 173 -21.08 -1.95 -11.73
N TYR A 174 -20.17 -1.05 -11.34
CA TYR A 174 -19.81 0.12 -12.14
C TYR A 174 -18.46 -0.05 -12.86
N GLY A 175 -17.89 -1.26 -12.85
CA GLY A 175 -16.64 -1.58 -13.53
C GLY A 175 -15.55 -2.14 -12.60
N PRO A 176 -14.49 -2.74 -13.18
CA PRO A 176 -13.48 -3.52 -12.47
C PRO A 176 -12.62 -2.75 -11.46
N TYR A 177 -12.56 -1.43 -11.56
CA TYR A 177 -11.76 -0.58 -10.66
C TYR A 177 -12.61 0.39 -9.83
N SER A 178 -13.94 0.26 -9.90
CA SER A 178 -14.86 1.06 -9.10
C SER A 178 -14.97 0.48 -7.68
N PHE A 179 -15.45 1.30 -6.75
CA PHE A 179 -15.95 0.79 -5.48
C PHE A 179 -17.16 -0.10 -5.72
N ARG A 180 -17.11 -1.29 -5.14
CA ARG A 180 -18.24 -2.22 -5.09
C ARG A 180 -18.87 -2.13 -3.71
N THR A 181 -20.10 -1.64 -3.65
CA THR A 181 -20.86 -1.62 -2.41
C THR A 181 -21.29 -3.04 -2.02
N TYR A 182 -21.49 -3.27 -0.73
CA TYR A 182 -22.08 -4.50 -0.21
C TYR A 182 -23.02 -4.21 0.96
N GLU A 183 -23.96 -5.13 1.19
CA GLU A 183 -24.87 -5.13 2.33
C GLU A 183 -25.00 -6.55 2.91
N PHE A 184 -24.98 -6.65 4.24
CA PHE A 184 -25.23 -7.88 4.98
C PHE A 184 -26.20 -7.59 6.12
N THR A 185 -27.24 -8.40 6.29
CA THR A 185 -28.20 -8.23 7.38
C THR A 185 -27.85 -9.18 8.51
N TRP A 186 -27.67 -8.64 9.71
CA TRP A 186 -27.39 -9.38 10.93
C TRP A 186 -28.45 -9.08 11.98
N ARG A 187 -28.87 -10.08 12.74
CA ARG A 187 -29.73 -9.90 13.92
C ARG A 187 -28.96 -10.39 15.15
N PRO A 188 -28.36 -9.49 15.95
CA PRO A 188 -27.70 -9.91 17.18
C PRO A 188 -28.72 -10.48 18.16
N GLU A 189 -28.48 -11.67 18.72
CA GLU A 189 -29.43 -12.30 19.65
C GLU A 189 -29.24 -11.84 21.09
N ARG A 190 -28.02 -11.45 21.47
CA ARG A 190 -27.65 -11.14 22.85
C ARG A 190 -27.00 -9.75 22.94
N PRO A 191 -27.23 -9.00 24.04
CA PRO A 191 -26.48 -7.79 24.31
C PRO A 191 -25.00 -8.12 24.57
N GLY A 192 -24.11 -7.17 24.29
CA GLY A 192 -22.67 -7.32 24.48
C GLY A 192 -21.86 -6.54 23.44
N THR A 193 -20.54 -6.65 23.56
CA THR A 193 -19.59 -6.10 22.59
C THR A 193 -19.28 -7.16 21.53
N TYR A 194 -19.35 -6.79 20.26
CA TYR A 194 -19.04 -7.65 19.14
C TYR A 194 -17.96 -7.00 18.27
N VAL A 195 -17.08 -7.81 17.71
CA VAL A 195 -16.13 -7.37 16.68
C VAL A 195 -16.63 -7.88 15.34
N LEU A 196 -17.13 -6.96 14.52
CA LEU A 196 -17.47 -7.22 13.14
C LEU A 196 -16.18 -7.25 12.32
N ALA A 197 -16.07 -8.18 11.39
CA ALA A 197 -14.93 -8.21 10.46
C ALA A 197 -15.40 -8.34 9.01
N VAL A 198 -14.68 -7.73 8.08
CA VAL A 198 -15.01 -7.80 6.66
C VAL A 198 -13.79 -8.11 5.80
N ARG A 199 -13.99 -8.99 4.82
CA ARG A 199 -12.99 -9.32 3.80
C ARG A 199 -13.61 -9.38 2.41
N ALA A 200 -12.87 -8.88 1.42
CA ALA A 200 -13.21 -9.01 0.02
C ALA A 200 -12.31 -10.04 -0.71
N THR A 201 -12.87 -10.63 -1.76
CA THR A 201 -12.16 -11.44 -2.76
C THR A 201 -12.35 -10.82 -4.14
N ASP A 202 -11.26 -10.66 -4.89
CA ASP A 202 -11.33 -10.22 -6.29
C ASP A 202 -11.41 -11.39 -7.30
N GLU A 203 -11.69 -11.08 -8.57
CA GLU A 203 -11.85 -12.06 -9.64
C GLU A 203 -10.57 -12.87 -9.95
N LYS A 204 -9.42 -12.45 -9.43
CA LYS A 204 -8.15 -13.19 -9.52
C LYS A 204 -7.90 -14.07 -8.30
N GLY A 205 -8.83 -14.11 -7.35
CA GLY A 205 -8.75 -14.92 -6.14
C GLY A 205 -7.93 -14.30 -5.01
N ASN A 206 -7.50 -13.04 -5.12
CA ASN A 206 -6.81 -12.39 -4.01
C ASN A 206 -7.80 -12.11 -2.89
N VAL A 207 -7.39 -12.32 -1.64
CA VAL A 207 -8.19 -12.08 -0.43
C VAL A 207 -7.39 -11.24 0.55
N GLN A 208 -8.07 -10.40 1.33
CA GLN A 208 -7.43 -9.69 2.44
C GLN A 208 -6.84 -10.66 3.46
N PRO A 209 -5.57 -10.49 3.87
CA PRO A 209 -4.95 -11.29 4.90
C PRO A 209 -5.41 -10.85 6.30
N ASP A 210 -5.41 -11.78 7.25
CA ASP A 210 -5.72 -11.46 8.63
C ASP A 210 -4.52 -10.84 9.38
N SER A 211 -3.30 -11.18 8.97
CA SER A 211 -2.09 -10.47 9.40
C SER A 211 -1.82 -9.28 8.47
N GLY A 212 -1.55 -8.10 9.04
CA GLY A 212 -1.14 -6.95 8.24
C GLY A 212 0.17 -7.22 7.50
N VAL A 213 0.25 -6.83 6.22
CA VAL A 213 1.50 -6.90 5.46
C VAL A 213 2.41 -5.76 5.93
N TRP A 214 3.35 -6.07 6.82
CA TRP A 214 4.33 -5.10 7.28
C TRP A 214 5.32 -4.80 6.15
N ASN A 215 5.51 -3.52 5.86
CA ASN A 215 6.58 -3.05 4.99
C ASN A 215 7.12 -1.71 5.51
N PRO A 216 8.43 -1.43 5.33
CA PRO A 216 9.06 -0.22 5.85
C PRO A 216 8.45 1.10 5.35
N SER A 217 7.65 1.08 4.28
CA SER A 217 7.00 2.26 3.71
C SER A 217 5.56 2.48 4.18
N GLY A 218 4.99 1.54 4.94
CA GLY A 218 3.59 1.61 5.42
C GLY A 218 2.53 1.57 4.32
N TYR A 219 2.88 1.24 3.07
CA TYR A 219 1.95 1.22 1.95
C TYR A 219 1.21 -0.12 1.84
N LEU A 220 0.12 -0.16 1.07
CA LEU A 220 -0.61 -1.39 0.74
C LEU A 220 -1.20 -2.12 1.94
N TRP A 221 -1.51 -1.39 3.01
CA TRP A 221 -2.30 -1.91 4.12
C TRP A 221 -3.63 -2.45 3.61
N ASN A 222 -3.83 -3.76 3.72
CA ASN A 222 -5.04 -4.44 3.29
C ASN A 222 -5.51 -5.51 4.28
N LYS A 223 -5.10 -5.41 5.55
CA LYS A 223 -5.57 -6.31 6.61
C LYS A 223 -7.09 -6.37 6.62
N ILE A 224 -7.66 -7.52 6.99
CA ILE A 224 -9.08 -7.65 7.34
C ILE A 224 -9.44 -6.54 8.33
N GLU A 225 -10.45 -5.76 7.94
CA GLU A 225 -10.93 -4.67 8.77
C GLU A 225 -11.84 -5.21 9.85
N ARG A 226 -11.70 -4.64 11.05
CA ARG A 226 -12.47 -4.98 12.23
C ARG A 226 -13.09 -3.73 12.79
N GLN A 227 -14.37 -3.82 13.15
CA GLN A 227 -15.14 -2.75 13.74
C GLN A 227 -15.81 -3.27 15.01
N GLU A 228 -15.51 -2.66 16.15
CA GLU A 228 -16.20 -2.95 17.39
C GLU A 228 -17.58 -2.28 17.39
N VAL A 229 -18.60 -3.00 17.86
CA VAL A 229 -19.96 -2.49 18.04
C VAL A 229 -20.53 -2.96 19.37
N VAL A 230 -21.33 -2.10 19.98
CA VAL A 230 -22.06 -2.41 21.22
C VAL A 230 -23.51 -2.75 20.87
N VAL A 231 -23.99 -3.88 21.38
CA VAL A 231 -25.40 -4.29 21.29
C VAL A 231 -26.04 -4.16 22.67
N LEU A 232 -27.12 -3.40 22.76
CA LEU A 232 -27.92 -3.25 23.98
C LEU A 232 -29.11 -4.21 23.97
N ALA A 233 -29.66 -4.49 25.15
CA ALA A 233 -30.90 -5.25 25.26
C ALA A 233 -32.06 -4.45 24.66
N ALA A 234 -33.00 -5.14 24.01
CA ALA A 234 -34.29 -4.55 23.70
C ALA A 234 -35.00 -4.18 25.01
N LYS A 235 -35.56 -2.97 25.06
CA LYS A 235 -36.47 -2.58 26.15
C LYS A 235 -37.84 -3.19 25.92
#